data_AF-A0A2V8X469-F1
#
_entry.id   AF-A0A2V8X469-F1
#
_cell.length_a   1.000
_cell.length_b   1.000
_cell.length_c   1.000
_cell.angle_alpha   90.00
_cell.angle_beta   90.00
_cell.angle_gamma   90.00
#
_symmetry.space_group_name_H-M   'P 1'
#
loop_
_entity.id
_entity.type
_entity.pdbx_description
1 polymer ?
#
loop_
_entity_poly.entity_id
_entity_poly.type
_entity_poly.pdbx_seq_one_letter_code
_entity_poly.pdbx_strand_id
1 'polypeptide(L)'
;MALPYRWQWRVEKWKTAMRGFFGGEQQQPRPKICPACGALVGIKATRCHECGASLRFSLAALSKKLSGLFGEHEAPVTSALLVTNILMFGVSLVLTMQAGEAGGLRTLWGMSGEASYQLGASHPYGIFTEHQWWRLVMAMFLHGGLIHIGFNMMALMQFGPALEELYGSARYLFLYVVTGALGFFVSAWIGHFSLGASGALLGLVGAMLAVTTKRGGSFMRELRSRLIYSVVILFLIGFWGGFGIDNSAHLGGFAAGFIFGKIYTDREPMNSRERQRAYALGWLAGIVVLASFVMMILHFRDPLPGRG
;
A
#
# COMPACT_ATOMS: atom_id res chain seq x y z
N MET A 1 33.02 31.04 26.91
CA MET A 1 33.58 30.21 25.82
C MET A 1 32.48 29.96 24.80
N ALA A 2 32.65 30.37 23.55
CA ALA A 2 31.66 30.12 22.50
C ALA A 2 31.62 28.61 22.19
N LEU A 3 30.43 28.03 22.15
CA LEU A 3 30.25 26.61 21.78
C LEU A 3 30.74 26.37 20.34
N PRO A 4 31.25 25.17 20.01
CA PRO A 4 31.57 24.81 18.63
C PRO A 4 30.36 24.96 17.70
N TYR A 5 30.56 25.40 16.46
CA TYR A 5 29.51 25.70 15.48
C TYR A 5 28.43 24.59 15.33
N ARG A 6 28.82 23.32 15.35
CA ARG A 6 27.89 22.17 15.28
C ARG A 6 26.90 22.11 16.46
N TRP A 7 27.33 22.56 17.64
CA TRP A 7 26.50 22.63 18.83
C TRP A 7 25.62 23.88 18.84
N GLN A 8 26.10 24.99 18.31
CA GLN A 8 25.29 26.20 18.11
C GLN A 8 24.08 25.90 17.22
N TRP A 9 24.28 25.21 16.09
CA TRP A 9 23.19 24.82 15.19
C TRP A 9 22.17 23.88 15.83
N ARG A 10 22.61 22.91 16.64
CA ARG A 10 21.69 22.02 17.38
C ARG A 10 20.86 22.77 18.42
N VAL A 11 21.48 23.73 19.13
CA VAL A 11 20.81 24.57 20.11
C VAL A 11 19.81 25.50 19.43
N GLU A 12 20.13 26.08 18.28
CA GLU A 12 19.17 26.88 17.50
C GLU A 12 18.00 26.05 17.00
N LYS A 13 18.26 24.86 16.43
CA LYS A 13 17.19 23.96 15.97
C LYS A 13 16.25 23.56 17.12
N TRP A 14 16.81 23.32 18.30
CA TRP A 14 16.04 23.00 19.51
C TRP A 14 15.25 24.21 20.02
N LYS A 15 15.83 25.42 20.01
CA LYS A 15 15.13 26.67 20.35
C LYS A 15 13.96 26.95 19.40
N THR A 16 14.13 26.73 18.09
CA THR A 16 13.06 26.91 17.09
C THR A 16 11.93 25.88 17.30
N ALA A 17 12.28 24.62 17.60
CA ALA A 17 11.29 23.60 17.94
C ALA A 17 10.52 23.92 19.24
N MET A 18 11.21 24.43 20.26
CA MET A 18 10.60 24.81 21.55
C MET A 18 9.76 26.09 21.46
N ARG A 19 10.12 27.06 20.60
CA ARG A 19 9.28 28.24 20.33
C ARG A 19 7.92 27.83 19.72
N GLY A 20 7.90 26.82 18.85
CA GLY A 20 6.67 26.24 18.33
C GLY A 20 5.77 25.61 19.40
N PHE A 21 6.31 25.26 20.57
CA PHE A 21 5.59 24.61 21.66
C PHE A 21 5.00 25.60 22.70
N PHE A 22 5.62 26.78 22.88
CA PHE A 22 5.26 27.74 23.94
C PHE A 22 4.78 29.13 23.45
N GLY A 23 4.67 29.35 22.15
CA GLY A 23 4.15 30.61 21.62
C GLY A 23 4.06 30.56 20.11
N GLY A 24 2.90 30.14 19.59
CA GLY A 24 2.66 30.08 18.15
C GLY A 24 2.75 31.46 17.51
N GLU A 25 3.74 31.66 16.63
CA GLU A 25 3.58 32.63 15.56
C GLU A 25 2.28 32.32 14.83
N GLN A 26 1.41 33.31 14.71
CA GLN A 26 0.20 33.20 13.89
C GLN A 26 0.64 32.97 12.44
N GLN A 27 0.74 31.72 12.03
CA GLN A 27 0.91 31.35 10.63
C GLN A 27 -0.22 32.02 9.86
N GLN A 28 0.16 32.90 8.92
CA GLN A 28 -0.81 33.56 8.06
C GLN A 28 -1.73 32.52 7.43
N PRO A 29 -3.06 32.66 7.57
CA PRO A 29 -3.98 31.65 7.10
C PRO A 29 -3.86 31.52 5.58
N ARG A 30 -3.39 30.36 5.13
CA ARG A 30 -3.20 30.08 3.70
C ARG A 30 -4.55 29.73 3.05
N PRO A 31 -4.79 30.19 1.80
CA PRO A 31 -5.91 29.72 1.00
C PRO A 31 -5.90 28.19 0.89
N LYS A 32 -7.08 27.57 0.75
CA LYS A 32 -7.21 26.12 0.61
C LYS A 32 -7.26 25.76 -0.87
N ILE A 33 -6.87 24.56 -1.23
CA ILE A 33 -7.10 24.01 -2.58
C ILE A 33 -8.32 23.08 -2.51
N CYS A 34 -9.21 23.18 -3.50
CA CYS A 34 -10.37 22.30 -3.58
C CYS A 34 -9.91 20.88 -3.97
N PRO A 35 -10.22 19.85 -3.15
CA PRO A 35 -9.76 18.48 -3.41
C PRO A 35 -10.44 17.82 -4.63
N ALA A 36 -11.56 18.38 -5.11
CA ALA A 36 -12.29 17.83 -6.24
C ALA A 36 -11.82 18.37 -7.60
N CYS A 37 -11.37 19.64 -7.65
CA CYS A 37 -11.06 20.32 -8.91
C CYS A 37 -9.73 21.06 -8.95
N GLY A 38 -9.01 21.17 -7.83
CA GLY A 38 -7.73 21.89 -7.76
C GLY A 38 -7.86 23.41 -7.69
N ALA A 39 -9.07 23.97 -7.69
CA ALA A 39 -9.26 25.42 -7.59
C ALA A 39 -8.81 25.97 -6.24
N LEU A 40 -8.15 27.13 -6.26
CA LEU A 40 -7.75 27.85 -5.05
C LEU A 40 -9.00 28.51 -4.44
N VAL A 41 -9.38 28.11 -3.23
CA VAL A 41 -10.59 28.56 -2.55
C VAL A 41 -10.25 29.34 -1.28
N GLY A 42 -11.12 30.30 -0.94
CA GLY A 42 -10.92 31.18 0.21
C GLY A 42 -10.80 30.43 1.53
N ILE A 43 -10.07 31.02 2.48
CA ILE A 43 -9.75 30.45 3.80
C ILE A 43 -11.01 29.96 4.54
N LYS A 44 -12.11 30.71 4.44
CA LYS A 44 -13.41 30.44 5.10
C LYS A 44 -14.44 29.76 4.18
N ALA A 45 -14.06 29.36 2.96
CA ALA A 45 -15.00 28.75 2.02
C ALA A 45 -15.46 27.38 2.55
N THR A 46 -16.78 27.17 2.56
CA THR A 46 -17.40 25.89 2.95
C THR A 46 -17.89 25.07 1.76
N ARG A 47 -17.95 25.70 0.57
CA ARG A 47 -18.12 25.07 -0.73
C ARG A 47 -17.17 25.69 -1.75
N CYS A 48 -16.72 24.90 -2.71
CA CYS A 48 -15.93 25.39 -3.84
C CYS A 48 -16.81 26.22 -4.78
N HIS A 49 -16.34 27.41 -5.18
CA HIS A 49 -17.06 28.27 -6.12
C HIS A 49 -17.00 27.74 -7.56
N GLU A 50 -15.95 27.00 -7.93
CA GLU A 50 -15.79 26.42 -9.27
C GLU A 50 -16.62 25.15 -9.49
N CYS A 51 -16.62 24.21 -8.54
CA CYS A 51 -17.23 22.89 -8.75
C CYS A 51 -18.33 22.51 -7.74
N GLY A 52 -18.64 23.38 -6.77
CA GLY A 52 -19.70 23.14 -5.78
C GLY A 52 -19.39 22.11 -4.69
N ALA A 53 -18.22 21.49 -4.70
CA ALA A 53 -17.82 20.48 -3.71
C ALA A 53 -17.80 21.04 -2.27
N SER A 54 -18.32 20.25 -1.31
CA SER A 54 -18.29 20.59 0.12
C SER A 54 -16.87 20.55 0.67
N LEU A 55 -16.48 21.61 1.40
CA LEU A 55 -15.18 21.75 2.06
C LEU A 55 -15.29 21.55 3.58
N ARG A 56 -16.49 21.25 4.11
CA ARG A 56 -16.76 21.07 5.55
C ARG A 56 -16.34 19.69 6.07
N PHE A 57 -16.35 18.68 5.22
CA PHE A 57 -15.89 17.33 5.53
C PHE A 57 -14.81 16.95 4.53
N SER A 58 -13.59 16.85 5.02
CA SER A 58 -12.47 16.39 4.22
C SER A 58 -11.89 15.16 4.86
N LEU A 59 -11.88 14.04 4.12
CA LEU A 59 -11.01 12.90 4.40
C LEU A 59 -9.54 13.36 4.59
N ALA A 60 -9.17 14.54 4.08
CA ALA A 60 -7.88 15.18 4.35
C ALA A 60 -7.66 15.57 5.82
N ALA A 61 -8.69 15.79 6.64
CA ALA A 61 -8.50 16.10 8.07
C ALA A 61 -8.10 14.85 8.88
N LEU A 62 -8.70 13.70 8.54
CA LEU A 62 -8.31 12.40 9.09
C LEU A 62 -6.93 12.00 8.59
N SER A 63 -6.67 12.19 7.29
CA SER A 63 -5.35 12.03 6.67
C SER A 63 -4.31 12.96 7.29
N LYS A 64 -4.63 14.21 7.64
CA LYS A 64 -3.69 15.18 8.26
C LYS A 64 -3.33 14.83 9.71
N LYS A 65 -4.26 14.20 10.45
CA LYS A 65 -3.99 13.68 11.80
C LYS A 65 -3.11 12.43 11.75
N LEU A 66 -3.25 11.59 10.72
CA LEU A 66 -2.34 10.48 10.44
C LEU A 66 -0.99 10.95 9.86
N SER A 67 -0.97 11.97 8.99
CA SER A 67 0.26 12.47 8.35
C SER A 67 1.19 13.16 9.34
N GLY A 68 0.65 13.77 10.41
CA GLY A 68 1.45 14.25 11.53
C GLY A 68 2.27 13.16 12.24
N LEU A 69 1.90 11.88 12.06
CA LEU A 69 2.62 10.71 12.55
C LEU A 69 3.55 10.08 11.50
N PHE A 70 3.33 10.33 10.19
CA PHE A 70 3.96 9.61 9.08
C PHE A 70 4.63 10.48 7.98
N GLY A 71 4.85 11.77 8.24
CA GLY A 71 5.62 12.66 7.35
C GLY A 71 4.76 13.44 6.35
N GLU A 72 5.32 14.55 5.86
CA GLU A 72 4.62 15.62 5.11
C GLU A 72 4.08 15.24 3.72
N HIS A 73 4.13 13.97 3.30
CA HIS A 73 3.64 13.53 2.00
C HIS A 73 2.13 13.20 2.06
N GLU A 74 1.34 13.87 1.22
CA GLU A 74 -0.10 13.66 1.04
C GLU A 74 -0.39 12.31 0.32
N ALA A 75 -0.08 11.17 0.97
CA ALA A 75 -0.27 9.82 0.43
C ALA A 75 -1.37 9.06 1.22
N PRO A 76 -2.66 9.44 1.07
CA PRO A 76 -3.76 8.92 1.89
C PRO A 76 -4.03 7.44 1.65
N VAL A 77 -3.94 6.93 0.41
CA VAL A 77 -4.19 5.51 0.12
C VAL A 77 -3.05 4.67 0.67
N THR A 78 -1.81 5.11 0.51
CA THR A 78 -0.65 4.42 1.10
C THR A 78 -0.78 4.29 2.62
N SER A 79 -1.19 5.36 3.29
CA SER A 79 -1.45 5.33 4.73
C SER A 79 -2.61 4.40 5.09
N ALA A 80 -3.70 4.41 4.31
CA ALA A 80 -4.82 3.50 4.53
C ALA A 80 -4.41 2.03 4.36
N LEU A 81 -3.63 1.71 3.33
CA LEU A 81 -3.08 0.36 3.12
C LEU A 81 -2.17 -0.05 4.28
N LEU A 82 -1.27 0.83 4.71
CA LEU A 82 -0.36 0.58 5.85
C LEU A 82 -1.16 0.23 7.11
N VAL A 83 -2.12 1.08 7.49
CA VAL A 83 -2.95 0.87 8.68
C VAL A 83 -3.78 -0.41 8.57
N THR A 84 -4.40 -0.65 7.42
CA THR A 84 -5.23 -1.85 7.21
C THR A 84 -4.41 -3.13 7.35
N ASN A 85 -3.20 -3.16 6.79
CA ASN A 85 -2.29 -4.30 6.91
C ASN A 85 -1.84 -4.54 8.36
N ILE A 86 -1.52 -3.48 9.10
CA ILE A 86 -1.15 -3.58 10.52
C ILE A 86 -2.32 -4.09 11.36
N LEU A 87 -3.54 -3.58 11.13
CA LEU A 87 -4.73 -4.04 11.84
C LEU A 87 -5.05 -5.50 11.55
N MET A 88 -5.02 -5.90 10.27
CA MET A 88 -5.26 -7.28 9.87
C MET A 88 -4.21 -8.25 10.40
N PHE A 89 -2.96 -7.80 10.49
CA PHE A 89 -1.92 -8.58 11.16
C PHE A 89 -2.21 -8.77 12.65
N GLY A 90 -2.68 -7.73 13.34
CA GLY A 90 -3.12 -7.84 14.74
C GLY A 90 -4.25 -8.85 14.92
N VAL A 91 -5.25 -8.82 14.03
CA VAL A 91 -6.35 -9.81 14.01
C VAL A 91 -5.81 -11.22 13.78
N SER A 92 -4.96 -11.41 12.76
CA SER A 92 -4.33 -12.70 12.47
C SER A 92 -3.54 -13.22 13.66
N LEU A 93 -2.73 -12.37 14.31
CA LEU A 93 -1.93 -12.74 15.46
C LEU A 93 -2.80 -13.21 16.63
N VAL A 94 -3.88 -12.48 16.95
CA VAL A 94 -4.81 -12.88 18.02
C VAL A 94 -5.45 -14.23 17.72
N LEU A 95 -5.91 -14.46 16.50
CA LEU A 95 -6.50 -15.74 16.10
C LEU A 95 -5.49 -16.89 16.15
N THR A 96 -4.26 -16.68 15.67
CA THR A 96 -3.19 -17.68 15.74
C THR A 96 -2.81 -17.98 17.20
N MET A 97 -2.84 -16.99 18.09
CA MET A 97 -2.64 -17.20 19.55
C MET A 97 -3.77 -18.01 20.17
N GLN A 98 -5.03 -17.71 19.83
CA GLN A 98 -6.20 -18.47 20.31
C GLN A 98 -6.20 -19.92 19.84
N ALA A 99 -5.70 -20.17 18.62
CA ALA A 99 -5.53 -21.52 18.08
C ALA A 99 -4.37 -22.30 18.72
N GLY A 100 -3.57 -21.68 19.59
CA GLY A 100 -2.37 -22.30 20.17
C GLY A 100 -1.22 -22.48 19.17
N GLU A 101 -1.31 -21.85 17.99
CA GLU A 101 -0.32 -21.95 16.92
C GLU A 101 0.79 -20.88 17.04
N ALA A 102 0.56 -19.82 17.82
CA ALA A 102 1.53 -18.74 18.03
C ALA A 102 2.43 -18.98 19.26
N GLY A 103 3.72 -18.66 19.14
CA GLY A 103 4.64 -18.70 20.28
C GLY A 103 6.12 -18.56 19.92
N GLY A 104 6.86 -17.82 20.76
CA GLY A 104 8.32 -17.70 20.67
C GLY A 104 8.82 -17.21 19.31
N LEU A 105 9.87 -17.86 18.79
CA LEU A 105 10.46 -17.57 17.48
C LEU A 105 9.50 -17.86 16.31
N ARG A 106 8.43 -18.64 16.49
CA ARG A 106 7.50 -18.95 15.39
C ARG A 106 6.75 -17.72 14.92
N THR A 107 6.35 -16.82 15.82
CA THR A 107 5.66 -15.56 15.45
C THR A 107 6.48 -14.66 14.53
N LEU A 108 7.81 -14.80 14.53
CA LEU A 108 8.68 -14.04 13.63
C LEU A 108 8.56 -14.49 12.18
N TRP A 109 8.41 -15.79 11.95
CA TRP A 109 8.59 -16.44 10.64
C TRP A 109 7.37 -17.23 10.14
N GLY A 110 6.45 -17.62 11.01
CA GLY A 110 5.38 -18.56 10.70
C GLY A 110 4.11 -18.35 11.52
N MET A 111 3.12 -17.76 10.86
CA MET A 111 1.71 -17.63 11.29
C MET A 111 0.73 -18.07 10.19
N SER A 112 1.25 -18.64 9.10
CA SER A 112 0.46 -19.19 7.99
C SER A 112 -0.07 -20.57 8.36
N GLY A 113 -1.17 -20.59 9.11
CA GLY A 113 -1.89 -21.79 9.52
C GLY A 113 -3.40 -21.60 9.33
N GLU A 114 -4.17 -22.16 10.25
CA GLU A 114 -5.63 -22.19 10.19
C GLU A 114 -6.24 -20.79 10.08
N ALA A 115 -5.79 -19.90 10.96
CA ALA A 115 -6.25 -18.52 11.02
C ALA A 115 -6.02 -17.78 9.68
N SER A 116 -4.91 -18.05 9.00
CA SER A 116 -4.61 -17.43 7.71
C SER A 116 -5.56 -17.91 6.61
N TYR A 117 -5.92 -19.20 6.61
CA TYR A 117 -6.90 -19.72 5.66
C TYR A 117 -8.29 -19.12 5.89
N GLN A 118 -8.77 -19.09 7.13
CA GLN A 118 -10.07 -18.52 7.50
C GLN A 118 -10.16 -17.02 7.16
N LEU A 119 -9.07 -16.27 7.38
CA LEU A 119 -9.00 -14.85 7.05
C LEU A 119 -8.86 -14.56 5.56
N GLY A 120 -8.79 -15.57 4.69
CA GLY A 120 -8.83 -15.37 3.24
C GLY A 120 -7.49 -15.41 2.53
N ALA A 121 -6.49 -16.15 3.04
CA ALA A 121 -5.27 -16.41 2.28
C ALA A 121 -5.58 -17.03 0.90
N SER A 122 -4.70 -16.78 -0.07
CA SER A 122 -4.82 -17.29 -1.42
C SER A 122 -4.56 -18.79 -1.40
N HIS A 123 -5.59 -19.57 -1.74
CA HIS A 123 -5.53 -21.02 -1.73
C HIS A 123 -6.20 -21.57 -3.00
N PRO A 124 -5.53 -22.40 -3.81
CA PRO A 124 -6.05 -22.88 -5.10
C PRO A 124 -7.42 -23.56 -4.99
N TYR A 125 -7.60 -24.44 -4.00
CA TYR A 125 -8.89 -25.10 -3.75
C TYR A 125 -10.03 -24.10 -3.49
N GLY A 126 -9.85 -23.14 -2.56
CA GLY A 126 -10.89 -22.15 -2.28
C GLY A 126 -11.19 -21.27 -3.49
N ILE A 127 -10.17 -20.89 -4.27
CA ILE A 127 -10.35 -20.02 -5.44
C ILE A 127 -11.05 -20.75 -6.59
N PHE A 128 -10.56 -21.93 -7.00
CA PHE A 128 -11.02 -22.59 -8.22
C PHE A 128 -12.14 -23.61 -7.99
N THR A 129 -12.17 -24.27 -6.83
CA THR A 129 -13.19 -25.28 -6.50
C THR A 129 -14.38 -24.65 -5.78
N GLU A 130 -14.13 -23.77 -4.81
CA GLU A 130 -15.20 -23.12 -4.02
C GLU A 130 -15.60 -21.74 -4.56
N HIS A 131 -14.99 -21.30 -5.67
CA HIS A 131 -15.25 -20.02 -6.32
C HIS A 131 -15.04 -18.79 -5.42
N GLN A 132 -14.17 -18.90 -4.42
CA GLN A 132 -13.86 -17.83 -3.46
C GLN A 132 -12.79 -16.86 -4.02
N TRP A 133 -13.07 -16.27 -5.19
CA TRP A 133 -12.19 -15.33 -5.90
C TRP A 133 -11.77 -14.11 -5.08
N TRP A 134 -12.58 -13.75 -4.08
CA TRP A 134 -12.30 -12.66 -3.13
C TRP A 134 -10.99 -12.88 -2.35
N ARG A 135 -10.52 -14.13 -2.22
CA ARG A 135 -9.23 -14.48 -1.61
C ARG A 135 -8.03 -13.88 -2.34
N LEU A 136 -8.11 -13.73 -3.67
CA LEU A 136 -7.05 -13.08 -4.46
C LEU A 136 -6.79 -11.64 -4.02
N VAL A 137 -7.80 -10.98 -3.45
CA VAL A 137 -7.67 -9.61 -2.95
C VAL A 137 -7.47 -9.57 -1.44
N MET A 138 -8.20 -10.40 -0.70
CA MET A 138 -8.07 -10.47 0.75
C MET A 138 -6.67 -10.87 1.20
N ALA A 139 -6.02 -11.80 0.49
CA ALA A 139 -4.67 -12.28 0.80
C ALA A 139 -3.59 -11.18 0.79
N MET A 140 -3.82 -10.05 0.09
CA MET A 140 -2.90 -8.90 0.09
C MET A 140 -2.78 -8.25 1.48
N PHE A 141 -3.78 -8.44 2.34
CA PHE A 141 -3.87 -7.83 3.66
C PHE A 141 -3.41 -8.73 4.81
N LEU A 142 -2.96 -9.95 4.50
CA LEU A 142 -2.52 -10.95 5.46
C LEU A 142 -1.01 -11.12 5.41
N HIS A 143 -0.37 -11.45 6.53
CA HIS A 143 1.08 -11.68 6.57
C HIS A 143 1.44 -12.85 7.48
N GLY A 144 2.36 -13.69 7.00
CA GLY A 144 2.74 -14.95 7.64
C GLY A 144 3.73 -14.82 8.80
N GLY A 145 4.06 -13.62 9.28
CA GLY A 145 5.03 -13.42 10.38
C GLY A 145 5.41 -11.95 10.56
N LEU A 146 6.00 -11.62 11.72
CA LEU A 146 6.44 -10.26 12.05
C LEU A 146 7.47 -9.70 11.06
N ILE A 147 8.43 -10.53 10.65
CA ILE A 147 9.47 -10.11 9.69
C ILE A 147 8.84 -9.89 8.32
N HIS A 148 7.89 -10.74 7.94
CA HIS A 148 7.18 -10.62 6.68
C HIS A 148 6.39 -9.30 6.59
N ILE A 149 5.59 -8.94 7.60
CA ILE A 149 4.91 -7.63 7.60
C ILE A 149 5.90 -6.47 7.67
N GLY A 150 6.97 -6.58 8.47
CA GLY A 150 7.99 -5.53 8.59
C GLY A 150 8.58 -5.13 7.24
N PHE A 151 9.05 -6.11 6.46
CA PHE A 151 9.60 -5.84 5.12
C PHE A 151 8.56 -5.29 4.14
N ASN A 152 7.32 -5.81 4.17
CA ASN A 152 6.25 -5.31 3.30
C ASN A 152 5.90 -3.84 3.61
N MET A 153 5.78 -3.50 4.90
CA MET A 153 5.44 -2.13 5.29
C MET A 153 6.59 -1.16 5.01
N MET A 154 7.85 -1.59 5.18
CA MET A 154 9.02 -0.82 4.74
C MET A 154 8.98 -0.55 3.23
N ALA A 155 8.73 -1.58 2.41
CA ALA A 155 8.63 -1.42 0.96
C ALA A 155 7.43 -0.56 0.55
N LEU A 156 6.28 -0.71 1.21
CA LEU A 156 5.09 0.12 0.98
C LEU A 156 5.39 1.60 1.27
N MET A 157 6.07 1.91 2.37
CA MET A 157 6.46 3.29 2.69
C MET A 157 7.53 3.84 1.74
N GLN A 158 8.40 2.97 1.20
CA GLN A 158 9.45 3.38 0.26
C GLN A 158 8.92 3.70 -1.15
N PHE A 159 7.97 2.91 -1.65
CA PHE A 159 7.49 3.02 -3.03
C PHE A 159 6.08 3.59 -3.18
N GLY A 160 5.22 3.35 -2.18
CA GLY A 160 3.82 3.75 -2.18
C GLY A 160 3.61 5.26 -2.40
N PRO A 161 4.20 6.13 -1.55
CA PRO A 161 3.99 7.58 -1.68
C PRO A 161 4.46 8.13 -3.03
N ALA A 162 5.61 7.64 -3.52
CA ALA A 162 6.16 8.07 -4.80
C ALA A 162 5.26 7.70 -6.00
N LEU A 163 4.63 6.52 -5.98
CA LEU A 163 3.68 6.15 -7.03
C LEU A 163 2.30 6.78 -6.84
N GLU A 164 1.87 6.99 -5.61
CA GLU A 164 0.62 7.70 -5.31
C GLU A 164 0.69 9.15 -5.80
N GLU A 165 1.80 9.84 -5.57
CA GLU A 165 2.06 11.18 -6.09
C GLU A 165 2.18 11.19 -7.62
N LEU A 166 2.82 10.18 -8.21
CA LEU A 166 3.02 10.14 -9.65
C LEU A 166 1.72 9.87 -10.44
N TYR A 167 0.91 8.92 -9.98
CA TYR A 167 -0.28 8.44 -10.70
C TYR A 167 -1.60 9.01 -10.16
N GLY A 168 -1.57 9.60 -8.97
CA GLY A 168 -2.75 9.96 -8.18
C GLY A 168 -3.36 8.75 -7.45
N SER A 169 -3.96 9.00 -6.28
CA SER A 169 -4.51 7.99 -5.37
C SER A 169 -5.41 6.93 -6.03
N ALA A 170 -6.25 7.33 -6.98
CA ALA A 170 -7.21 6.41 -7.60
C ALA A 170 -6.55 5.38 -8.54
N ARG A 171 -5.60 5.81 -9.38
CA ARG A 171 -4.83 4.90 -10.24
C ARG A 171 -3.87 4.06 -9.40
N TYR A 172 -3.26 4.65 -8.37
CA TYR A 172 -2.40 3.94 -7.44
C TYR A 172 -3.13 2.78 -6.74
N LEU A 173 -4.31 3.03 -6.16
CA LEU A 173 -5.12 1.98 -5.54
C LEU A 173 -5.46 0.88 -6.54
N PHE A 174 -5.90 1.26 -7.75
CA PHE A 174 -6.19 0.29 -8.80
C PHE A 174 -4.97 -0.56 -9.15
N LEU A 175 -3.80 0.05 -9.34
CA LEU A 175 -2.55 -0.65 -9.62
C LEU A 175 -2.18 -1.62 -8.50
N TYR A 176 -2.26 -1.21 -7.24
CA TYR A 176 -2.00 -2.07 -6.09
C TYR A 176 -2.90 -3.32 -6.12
N VAL A 177 -4.22 -3.12 -6.24
CA VAL A 177 -5.20 -4.21 -6.22
C VAL A 177 -5.07 -5.14 -7.43
N VAL A 178 -5.01 -4.59 -8.65
CA VAL A 178 -5.01 -5.41 -9.87
C VAL A 178 -3.73 -6.21 -10.01
N THR A 179 -2.57 -5.64 -9.67
CA THR A 179 -1.29 -6.34 -9.78
C THR A 179 -1.13 -7.40 -8.70
N GLY A 180 -1.58 -7.14 -7.48
CA GLY A 180 -1.60 -8.14 -6.42
C GLY A 180 -2.53 -9.31 -6.75
N ALA A 181 -3.75 -9.03 -7.21
CA ALA A 181 -4.71 -10.07 -7.60
C ALA A 181 -4.20 -10.92 -8.77
N LEU A 182 -3.59 -10.31 -9.80
CA LEU A 182 -2.98 -11.04 -10.92
C LEU A 182 -1.76 -11.87 -10.48
N GLY A 183 -0.95 -11.35 -9.55
CA GLY A 183 0.13 -12.12 -8.92
C GLY A 183 -0.41 -13.37 -8.23
N PHE A 184 -1.37 -13.21 -7.33
CA PHE A 184 -1.98 -14.35 -6.64
C PHE A 184 -2.73 -15.30 -7.58
N PHE A 185 -3.30 -14.80 -8.68
CA PHE A 185 -3.91 -15.65 -9.69
C PHE A 185 -2.86 -16.57 -10.34
N VAL A 186 -1.70 -16.01 -10.75
CA VAL A 186 -0.59 -16.80 -11.32
C VAL A 186 -0.10 -17.84 -10.32
N SER A 187 0.05 -17.46 -9.05
CA SER A 187 0.46 -18.37 -7.98
C SER A 187 -0.56 -19.50 -7.72
N ALA A 188 -1.82 -19.15 -7.56
CA ALA A 188 -2.87 -20.13 -7.34
C ALA A 188 -2.99 -21.09 -8.53
N TRP A 189 -2.85 -20.59 -9.75
CA TRP A 189 -2.95 -21.38 -10.99
C TRP A 189 -1.91 -22.51 -11.04
N ILE A 190 -0.73 -22.29 -10.47
CA ILE A 190 0.31 -23.33 -10.36
C ILE A 190 0.23 -24.13 -9.05
N GLY A 191 -0.87 -23.99 -8.30
CA GLY A 191 -1.15 -24.78 -7.10
C GLY A 191 -0.53 -24.25 -5.81
N HIS A 192 -0.06 -23.00 -5.77
CA HIS A 192 0.61 -22.46 -4.59
C HIS A 192 -0.36 -21.78 -3.62
N PHE A 193 -0.13 -22.00 -2.32
CA PHE A 193 -0.71 -21.20 -1.25
C PHE A 193 0.11 -19.92 -1.06
N SER A 194 -0.55 -18.78 -0.83
CA SER A 194 0.12 -17.50 -0.73
C SER A 194 -0.64 -16.44 0.05
N LEU A 195 0.09 -15.49 0.63
CA LEU A 195 -0.43 -14.31 1.30
C LEU A 195 0.66 -13.23 1.40
N GLY A 196 0.26 -11.98 1.63
CA GLY A 196 1.16 -10.84 1.74
C GLY A 196 0.92 -9.77 0.70
N ALA A 197 1.21 -8.52 1.07
CA ALA A 197 1.18 -7.40 0.14
C ALA A 197 2.24 -7.50 -0.97
N SER A 198 3.21 -8.40 -0.84
CA SER A 198 4.45 -8.42 -1.62
C SER A 198 4.23 -8.58 -3.13
N GLY A 199 3.24 -9.38 -3.56
CA GLY A 199 2.86 -9.46 -4.98
C GLY A 199 2.42 -8.11 -5.56
N ALA A 200 1.58 -7.36 -4.83
CA ALA A 200 1.16 -6.02 -5.21
C ALA A 200 2.33 -5.03 -5.17
N LEU A 201 3.20 -5.10 -4.16
CA LEU A 201 4.38 -4.24 -4.05
C LEU A 201 5.38 -4.47 -5.20
N LEU A 202 5.59 -5.73 -5.60
CA LEU A 202 6.39 -6.05 -6.79
C LEU A 202 5.71 -5.54 -8.07
N GLY A 203 4.38 -5.53 -8.12
CA GLY A 203 3.63 -4.84 -9.17
C GLY A 203 3.90 -3.34 -9.21
N LEU A 204 3.91 -2.65 -8.06
CA LEU A 204 4.28 -1.24 -7.98
C LEU A 204 5.74 -1.02 -8.44
N VAL A 205 6.67 -1.88 -8.05
CA VAL A 205 8.06 -1.85 -8.53
C VAL A 205 8.12 -2.04 -10.05
N GLY A 206 7.35 -2.96 -10.62
CA GLY A 206 7.22 -3.16 -12.06
C GLY A 206 6.68 -1.91 -12.77
N ALA A 207 5.66 -1.27 -12.20
CA ALA A 207 5.12 -0.02 -12.74
C ALA A 207 6.15 1.12 -12.70
N MET A 208 6.92 1.24 -11.61
CA MET A 208 8.02 2.20 -11.49
C MET A 208 9.13 1.91 -12.50
N LEU A 209 9.49 0.63 -12.70
CA LEU A 209 10.46 0.24 -13.71
C LEU A 209 9.99 0.65 -15.11
N ALA A 210 8.72 0.48 -15.44
CA ALA A 210 8.15 0.94 -16.71
C ALA A 210 8.32 2.46 -16.91
N VAL A 211 8.16 3.27 -15.86
CA VAL A 211 8.41 4.73 -15.90
C VAL A 211 9.86 5.01 -16.30
N THR A 212 10.83 4.30 -15.71
CA THR A 212 12.25 4.48 -16.04
C THR A 212 12.60 4.10 -17.49
N THR A 213 11.76 3.29 -18.16
CA THR A 213 11.93 2.98 -19.59
C THR A 213 11.31 4.02 -20.51
N LYS A 214 10.34 4.80 -20.02
CA LYS A 214 9.71 5.89 -20.77
C LYS A 214 10.50 7.19 -20.66
N ARG A 215 11.11 7.41 -19.50
CA ARG A 215 11.88 8.61 -19.20
C ARG A 215 13.37 8.36 -19.38
N GLY A 216 14.03 9.21 -20.17
CA GLY A 216 15.49 9.20 -20.31
C GLY A 216 16.22 9.91 -19.15
N GLY A 217 17.55 9.93 -19.22
CA GLY A 217 18.41 10.67 -18.29
C GLY A 217 19.22 9.79 -17.32
N SER A 218 20.29 10.35 -16.77
CA SER A 218 21.19 9.65 -15.85
C SER A 218 20.49 9.17 -14.58
N PHE A 219 19.63 10.01 -14.01
CA PHE A 219 18.83 9.66 -12.83
C PHE A 219 17.92 8.45 -13.07
N MET A 220 17.18 8.43 -14.19
CA MET A 220 16.28 7.32 -14.52
C MET A 220 17.04 6.02 -14.80
N ARG A 221 18.24 6.10 -15.39
CA ARG A 221 19.12 4.94 -15.58
C ARG A 221 19.60 4.38 -14.24
N GLU A 222 19.99 5.23 -13.30
CA GLU A 222 20.42 4.83 -11.96
C GLU A 222 19.27 4.18 -11.18
N LEU A 223 18.09 4.82 -11.18
CA LEU A 223 16.89 4.27 -10.54
C LEU A 223 16.53 2.91 -11.14
N ARG A 224 16.57 2.78 -12.47
CA ARG A 224 16.34 1.50 -13.17
C ARG A 224 17.29 0.41 -12.71
N SER A 225 18.59 0.70 -12.65
CA SER A 225 19.60 -0.25 -12.19
C SER A 225 19.34 -0.70 -10.75
N ARG A 226 18.98 0.23 -9.86
CA ARG A 226 18.62 -0.09 -8.47
C ARG A 226 17.38 -0.98 -8.38
N LEU A 227 16.31 -0.64 -9.12
CA LEU A 227 15.08 -1.44 -9.14
C LEU A 227 15.34 -2.85 -9.66
N ILE A 228 16.10 -2.99 -10.76
CA ILE A 228 16.48 -4.31 -11.31
C ILE A 228 17.29 -5.11 -10.28
N TYR A 229 18.27 -4.48 -9.65
CA TYR A 229 19.09 -5.13 -8.62
C TYR A 229 18.24 -5.61 -7.44
N SER A 230 17.33 -4.77 -6.93
CA SER A 230 16.41 -5.13 -5.86
C SER A 230 15.49 -6.30 -6.24
N VAL A 231 14.96 -6.30 -7.46
CA VAL A 231 14.12 -7.40 -7.97
C VAL A 231 14.92 -8.69 -8.05
N VAL A 232 16.11 -8.68 -8.66
CA VAL A 232 16.95 -9.88 -8.79
C VAL A 232 17.29 -10.46 -7.42
N ILE A 233 17.73 -9.64 -6.46
CA ILE A 233 18.01 -10.10 -5.11
C ILE A 233 16.79 -10.74 -4.47
N LEU A 234 15.62 -10.11 -4.59
CA LEU A 234 14.40 -10.60 -3.99
C LEU A 234 14.01 -11.99 -4.55
N PHE A 235 14.12 -12.19 -5.86
CA PHE A 235 13.89 -13.49 -6.48
C PHE A 235 14.91 -14.54 -6.03
N LEU A 236 16.19 -14.19 -5.93
CA LEU A 236 17.25 -15.09 -5.45
C LEU A 236 17.00 -15.52 -3.99
N ILE A 237 16.61 -14.59 -3.12
CA ILE A 237 16.22 -14.90 -1.74
C ILE A 237 14.99 -15.81 -1.73
N GLY A 238 14.01 -15.57 -2.61
CA GLY A 238 12.83 -16.41 -2.71
C GLY A 238 13.12 -17.85 -3.13
N PHE A 239 14.10 -18.07 -4.02
CA PHE A 239 14.54 -19.41 -4.41
C PHE A 239 15.32 -20.15 -3.32
N TRP A 240 15.88 -19.45 -2.33
CA TRP A 240 16.56 -20.07 -1.19
C TRP A 240 15.60 -20.83 -0.25
N GLY A 241 14.28 -20.66 -0.41
CA GLY A 241 13.24 -21.50 0.20
C GLY A 241 12.98 -21.32 1.71
N GLY A 242 13.87 -20.66 2.45
CA GLY A 242 13.78 -20.54 3.91
C GLY A 242 12.75 -19.54 4.46
N PHE A 243 12.14 -18.71 3.60
CA PHE A 243 11.34 -17.55 4.05
C PHE A 243 9.86 -17.58 3.63
N GLY A 244 9.38 -18.68 3.02
CA GLY A 244 8.00 -18.78 2.56
C GLY A 244 7.62 -17.72 1.51
N ILE A 245 8.58 -17.34 0.67
CA ILE A 245 8.42 -16.33 -0.38
C ILE A 245 7.80 -16.97 -1.61
N ASP A 246 6.71 -16.39 -2.10
CA ASP A 246 6.05 -16.83 -3.31
C ASP A 246 6.55 -16.08 -4.55
N ASN A 247 7.58 -16.64 -5.19
CA ASN A 247 8.16 -16.10 -6.41
C ASN A 247 7.15 -16.05 -7.58
N SER A 248 6.15 -16.93 -7.60
CA SER A 248 5.16 -16.93 -8.68
C SER A 248 4.18 -15.76 -8.57
N ALA A 249 3.74 -15.45 -7.36
CA ALA A 249 2.96 -14.24 -7.09
C ALA A 249 3.78 -12.97 -7.37
N HIS A 250 5.06 -12.96 -7.01
CA HIS A 250 5.96 -11.84 -7.28
C HIS A 250 6.17 -11.62 -8.77
N LEU A 251 6.39 -12.68 -9.55
CA LEU A 251 6.57 -12.58 -10.99
C LEU A 251 5.30 -12.11 -11.69
N GLY A 252 4.14 -12.69 -11.34
CA GLY A 252 2.85 -12.29 -11.90
C GLY A 252 2.52 -10.83 -11.58
N GLY A 253 2.73 -10.41 -10.34
CA GLY A 253 2.52 -9.02 -9.91
C GLY A 253 3.46 -8.06 -10.62
N PHE A 254 4.76 -8.34 -10.63
CA PHE A 254 5.77 -7.52 -11.31
C PHE A 254 5.49 -7.36 -12.81
N ALA A 255 5.18 -8.45 -13.51
CA ALA A 255 4.87 -8.44 -14.94
C ALA A 255 3.61 -7.61 -15.22
N ALA A 256 2.53 -7.83 -14.45
CA ALA A 256 1.31 -7.05 -14.57
C ALA A 256 1.59 -5.56 -14.34
N GLY A 257 2.32 -5.22 -13.28
CA GLY A 257 2.69 -3.86 -12.96
C GLY A 257 3.51 -3.18 -14.04
N PHE A 258 4.49 -3.88 -14.61
CA PHE A 258 5.27 -3.37 -15.73
C PHE A 258 4.38 -3.08 -16.95
N ILE A 259 3.46 -4.00 -17.30
CA ILE A 259 2.52 -3.82 -18.41
C ILE A 259 1.60 -2.62 -18.17
N PHE A 260 0.93 -2.55 -17.01
CA PHE A 260 0.07 -1.41 -16.68
C PHE A 260 0.85 -0.10 -16.62
N GLY A 261 2.08 -0.12 -16.08
CA GLY A 261 2.98 1.02 -16.08
C GLY A 261 3.40 1.45 -17.49
N LYS A 262 3.48 0.54 -18.47
CA LYS A 262 3.68 0.88 -19.89
C LYS A 262 2.42 1.48 -20.52
N ILE A 263 1.23 1.03 -20.14
CA ILE A 263 -0.04 1.52 -20.68
C ILE A 263 -0.40 2.91 -20.11
N TYR A 264 -0.29 3.11 -18.80
CA TYR A 264 -0.64 4.38 -18.18
C TYR A 264 0.37 5.47 -18.47
N THR A 265 -0.14 6.69 -18.67
CA THR A 265 0.70 7.88 -18.64
C THR A 265 1.25 8.05 -17.22
N ASP A 266 2.56 8.22 -17.13
CA ASP A 266 3.34 8.41 -15.92
C ASP A 266 3.19 9.83 -15.38
N ARG A 267 1.94 10.26 -15.16
CA ARG A 267 1.56 11.54 -14.55
C ARG A 267 0.14 11.44 -14.00
N GLU A 268 -0.22 12.40 -13.17
CA GLU A 268 -1.60 12.58 -12.74
C GLU A 268 -2.56 12.86 -13.93
N PRO A 269 -3.84 12.46 -13.83
CA PRO A 269 -4.87 12.80 -14.81
C PRO A 269 -5.03 14.32 -14.97
N MET A 270 -4.87 14.85 -16.19
CA MET A 270 -4.92 16.31 -16.43
C MET A 270 -6.28 16.81 -16.92
N ASN A 271 -7.05 15.99 -17.64
CA ASN A 271 -8.35 16.37 -18.18
C ASN A 271 -9.50 15.61 -17.49
N SER A 272 -10.72 16.15 -17.59
CA SER A 272 -11.90 15.60 -16.91
C SER A 272 -12.20 14.15 -17.27
N ARG A 273 -11.95 13.74 -18.53
CA ARG A 273 -12.16 12.36 -19.00
C ARG A 273 -11.16 11.39 -18.36
N GLU A 274 -9.88 11.74 -18.35
CA GLU A 274 -8.84 10.94 -17.69
C GLU A 274 -9.10 10.81 -16.19
N ARG A 275 -9.54 11.90 -15.53
CA ARG A 275 -9.89 11.91 -14.11
C ARG A 275 -11.10 11.03 -13.81
N GLN A 276 -12.15 11.10 -14.63
CA GLN A 276 -13.33 10.25 -14.50
C GLN A 276 -12.98 8.77 -14.63
N ARG A 277 -12.14 8.40 -15.61
CA ARG A 277 -11.65 7.02 -15.77
C ARG A 277 -10.81 6.57 -14.58
N ALA A 278 -9.91 7.41 -14.09
CA ALA A 278 -9.09 7.12 -12.92
C ALA A 278 -9.96 6.86 -11.69
N TYR A 279 -10.96 7.72 -11.43
CA TYR A 279 -11.89 7.53 -10.32
C TYR A 279 -12.79 6.30 -10.50
N ALA A 280 -13.27 6.00 -11.70
CA ALA A 280 -14.04 4.78 -11.94
C ALA A 280 -13.24 3.52 -11.59
N LEU A 281 -11.97 3.46 -12.01
CA LEU A 281 -11.07 2.35 -11.68
C LEU A 281 -10.72 2.30 -10.18
N GLY A 282 -10.49 3.46 -9.57
CA GLY A 282 -10.24 3.56 -8.13
C GLY A 282 -11.44 3.11 -7.29
N TRP A 283 -12.66 3.52 -7.67
CA TRP A 283 -13.90 3.08 -7.03
C TRP A 283 -14.13 1.59 -7.21
N LEU A 284 -13.91 1.06 -8.42
CA LEU A 284 -13.97 -0.37 -8.67
C LEU A 284 -13.01 -1.14 -7.76
N ALA A 285 -11.75 -0.71 -7.67
CA ALA A 285 -10.76 -1.31 -6.80
C ALA A 285 -11.18 -1.24 -5.32
N GLY A 286 -11.68 -0.08 -4.87
CA GLY A 286 -12.17 0.10 -3.50
C GLY A 286 -13.38 -0.79 -3.17
N ILE A 287 -14.33 -0.93 -4.09
CA ILE A 287 -15.49 -1.81 -3.95
C ILE A 287 -15.04 -3.27 -3.88
N VAL A 288 -14.11 -3.69 -4.74
CA VAL A 288 -13.57 -5.06 -4.74
C VAL A 288 -12.85 -5.36 -3.42
N VAL A 289 -12.03 -4.42 -2.90
CA VAL A 289 -11.42 -4.57 -1.58
C VAL A 289 -12.49 -4.71 -0.50
N LEU A 290 -13.48 -3.80 -0.44
CA LEU A 290 -14.54 -3.86 0.55
C LEU A 290 -15.34 -5.18 0.45
N ALA A 291 -15.69 -5.61 -0.76
CA ALA A 291 -16.38 -6.87 -1.00
C ALA A 291 -15.53 -8.05 -0.49
N SER A 292 -14.22 -8.05 -0.70
CA SER A 292 -13.34 -9.08 -0.15
C SER A 292 -13.32 -9.13 1.37
N PHE A 293 -13.35 -7.98 2.06
CA PHE A 293 -13.49 -7.95 3.51
C PHE A 293 -14.87 -8.47 3.98
N VAL A 294 -15.94 -8.12 3.28
CA VAL A 294 -17.29 -8.63 3.59
C VAL A 294 -17.34 -10.15 3.39
N MET A 295 -16.83 -10.65 2.26
CA MET A 295 -16.80 -12.08 1.97
C MET A 295 -15.94 -12.84 2.98
N MET A 296 -14.80 -12.29 3.40
CA MET A 296 -13.99 -12.87 4.47
C MET A 296 -14.79 -13.06 5.76
N ILE A 297 -15.61 -12.08 6.15
CA ILE A 297 -16.47 -12.18 7.34
C ILE A 297 -17.55 -13.25 7.14
N LEU A 298 -18.19 -13.29 5.97
CA LEU A 298 -19.26 -14.25 5.67
C LEU A 298 -18.76 -15.71 5.65
N HIS A 299 -17.54 -15.93 5.17
CA HIS A 299 -16.91 -17.25 5.04
C HIS A 299 -15.96 -17.60 6.19
N PHE A 300 -15.89 -16.78 7.24
CA PHE A 300 -14.95 -16.97 8.36
C PHE A 300 -15.15 -18.32 9.09
N ARG A 301 -16.37 -18.86 9.07
CA ARG A 301 -16.74 -20.11 9.75
C ARG A 301 -16.83 -21.32 8.81
N ASP A 302 -16.43 -21.15 7.54
CA ASP A 302 -16.45 -22.25 6.60
C ASP A 302 -15.49 -23.37 7.06
N PRO A 303 -15.89 -24.65 6.88
CA PRO A 303 -15.04 -25.77 7.24
C PRO A 303 -13.78 -25.79 6.37
N LEU A 304 -12.71 -26.31 6.95
CA LEU A 304 -11.45 -26.45 6.23
C LEU A 304 -11.48 -27.55 5.18
N PRO A 305 -10.70 -27.39 4.10
CA PRO A 305 -10.46 -28.46 3.15
C PRO A 305 -9.92 -29.71 3.89
N GLY A 306 -10.59 -30.85 3.71
CA GLY A 306 -10.14 -32.14 4.26
C GLY A 306 -10.57 -32.44 5.70
N ARG A 307 -11.43 -31.62 6.34
CA ARG A 307 -12.09 -31.94 7.62
C ARG A 307 -13.60 -32.14 7.46
N GLY A 308 -14.00 -32.94 6.47
CA GLY A 308 -15.37 -33.37 6.21
C GLY A 308 -15.61 -34.82 6.60
#